data_AF-A0A348FXR0-F1
#
_entry.id   AF-A0A348FXR0-F1
#
_cell.length_a   1.000
_cell.length_b   1.000
_cell.length_c   1.000
_cell.angle_alpha   90.00
_cell.angle_beta   90.00
_cell.angle_gamma   90.00
#
_symmetry.space_group_name_H-M   'P 1'
#
loop_
_entity.id
_entity.type
_entity.pdbx_description
1 polymer ?
#
loop_
_entity_poly.entity_id
_entity_poly.type
_entity_poly.pdbx_seq_one_letter_code
_entity_poly.pdbx_strand_id
1 'polypeptide(L)'
;MAPLTLPGTAVIEPRRELRPGEPANRKRRSSPPQKLTAGAASDRTQTYRIQAMANTSSAKKAARKIARRTAINKMRRTRVRTAVRKVEDALAKGDATAAAAALKLAEPEIMRSVGKGILHRNTASRKVSRLTKRVKKIAD
;
A
#
# COMPACT_ATOMS: atom_id res chain seq x y z
N MET A 1 -58.40 -8.28 10.32
CA MET A 1 -57.55 -8.59 9.15
C MET A 1 -56.10 -8.34 9.54
N ALA A 2 -55.36 -9.41 9.85
CA ALA A 2 -53.94 -9.32 10.17
C ALA A 2 -53.12 -9.23 8.86
N PRO A 3 -52.18 -8.28 8.71
CA PRO A 3 -51.34 -8.24 7.53
C PRO A 3 -50.25 -9.33 7.60
N LEU A 4 -50.27 -10.20 6.59
CA LEU A 4 -49.24 -11.19 6.26
C LEU A 4 -47.88 -10.51 6.12
N THR A 5 -46.93 -10.83 7.01
CA THR A 5 -45.54 -10.37 6.94
C THR A 5 -44.68 -11.47 6.30
N LEU A 6 -44.11 -11.16 5.14
CA LEU A 6 -43.22 -12.03 4.38
C LEU A 6 -41.90 -12.27 5.15
N PRO A 7 -41.35 -13.49 5.19
CA PRO A 7 -40.05 -13.75 5.80
C PRO A 7 -38.92 -13.31 4.86
N GLY A 8 -38.08 -12.35 5.27
CA GLY A 8 -36.80 -12.11 4.57
C GLY A 8 -36.22 -10.69 4.55
N THR A 9 -36.83 -9.70 5.18
CA THR A 9 -36.20 -8.37 5.33
C THR A 9 -35.20 -8.39 6.48
N ALA A 10 -33.93 -8.62 6.16
CA ALA A 10 -32.83 -8.44 7.09
C ALA A 10 -32.85 -7.00 7.61
N VAL A 11 -33.22 -6.83 8.89
CA VAL A 11 -33.07 -5.58 9.62
C VAL A 11 -31.58 -5.26 9.65
N ILE A 12 -31.17 -4.22 8.91
CA ILE A 12 -29.81 -3.69 8.97
C ILE A 12 -29.68 -3.00 10.32
N GLU A 13 -29.06 -3.66 11.30
CA GLU A 13 -28.73 -3.01 12.56
C GLU A 13 -27.80 -1.81 12.29
N PRO A 14 -28.05 -0.64 12.89
CA PRO A 14 -27.10 0.46 12.83
C PRO A 14 -25.79 0.02 13.48
N ARG A 15 -24.67 0.26 12.80
CA ARG A 15 -23.31 -0.03 13.27
C ARG A 15 -23.18 0.46 14.72
N ARG A 16 -23.08 -0.48 15.67
CA ARG A 16 -22.89 -0.19 17.10
C ARG A 16 -21.67 0.71 17.26
N GLU A 17 -21.88 1.98 17.55
CA GLU A 17 -20.81 2.94 17.77
C GLU A 17 -20.03 2.54 19.03
N LEU A 18 -18.72 2.33 18.89
CA LEU A 18 -17.80 2.21 20.02
C LEU A 18 -17.85 3.54 20.77
N ARG A 19 -18.37 3.51 22.00
CA ARG A 19 -18.39 4.69 22.86
C ARG A 19 -16.95 5.04 23.26
N PRO A 20 -16.57 6.32 23.31
CA PRO A 20 -15.27 6.72 23.80
C PRO A 20 -15.11 6.28 25.26
N GLY A 21 -14.15 5.40 25.52
CA GLY A 21 -13.83 4.87 26.86
C GLY A 21 -14.10 3.38 27.06
N GLU A 22 -14.62 2.64 26.07
CA GLU A 22 -14.80 1.19 26.20
C GLU A 22 -13.44 0.45 26.12
N PRO A 23 -12.93 -0.16 27.20
CA PRO A 23 -11.66 -0.88 27.13
C PRO A 23 -11.84 -2.14 26.28
N ALA A 24 -11.02 -2.28 25.24
CA ALA A 24 -11.00 -3.47 24.40
C ALA A 24 -10.92 -4.73 25.27
N ASN A 25 -11.89 -5.64 25.09
CA ASN A 25 -11.99 -6.92 25.76
C ASN A 25 -10.72 -7.76 25.54
N ARG A 26 -9.70 -7.52 26.36
CA ARG A 26 -8.43 -8.25 26.39
C ARG A 26 -8.70 -9.55 27.13
N LYS A 27 -9.20 -10.54 26.38
CA LYS A 27 -9.35 -11.92 26.86
C LYS A 27 -8.13 -12.31 27.70
N ARG A 28 -8.42 -12.52 28.98
CA ARG A 28 -7.70 -13.32 29.98
C ARG A 28 -6.58 -14.18 29.38
N ARG A 29 -5.34 -13.75 29.60
CA ARG A 29 -4.19 -14.65 29.79
C ARG A 29 -3.52 -14.24 31.10
N SER A 30 -4.12 -14.69 32.19
CA SER A 30 -3.51 -14.71 33.51
C SER A 30 -2.53 -15.87 33.58
N SER A 31 -1.23 -15.57 33.65
CA SER A 31 -0.22 -16.34 34.38
C SER A 31 1.04 -15.46 34.50
N PRO A 32 1.41 -14.99 35.70
CA PRO A 32 2.75 -14.48 35.96
C PRO A 32 3.73 -15.67 35.90
N PRO A 33 4.92 -15.55 35.27
CA PRO A 33 5.92 -16.61 35.34
C PRO A 33 6.38 -16.77 36.79
N GLN A 34 6.27 -18.00 37.31
CA GLN A 34 6.67 -18.34 38.68
C GLN A 34 8.20 -18.46 38.79
N LYS A 35 8.74 -17.73 39.79
CA LYS A 35 9.96 -17.94 40.59
C LYS A 35 11.32 -18.10 39.87
N LEU A 36 12.18 -17.09 40.09
CA LEU A 36 13.65 -17.19 39.95
C LEU A 36 14.22 -17.82 41.23
N THR A 37 14.65 -19.07 41.17
CA THR A 37 15.55 -19.65 42.19
C THR A 37 16.98 -19.54 41.71
N ALA A 38 17.79 -18.82 42.48
CA ALA A 38 19.24 -18.71 42.29
C ALA A 38 19.91 -20.07 42.53
N GLY A 39 20.87 -20.44 41.66
CA GLY A 39 21.75 -21.59 41.90
C GLY A 39 22.49 -22.11 40.66
N ALA A 40 23.79 -21.80 40.62
CA ALA A 40 24.89 -22.58 40.01
C ALA A 40 25.05 -22.67 38.46
N ALA A 41 25.97 -21.84 37.97
CA ALA A 41 27.11 -22.19 37.12
C ALA A 41 26.94 -23.19 35.96
N SER A 42 26.87 -22.64 34.74
CA SER A 42 27.77 -22.94 33.61
C SER A 42 27.22 -22.22 32.37
N ASP A 43 28.06 -21.38 31.74
CA ASP A 43 27.91 -20.81 30.40
C ASP A 43 26.54 -20.98 29.72
N ARG A 44 25.62 -20.07 30.01
CA ARG A 44 24.46 -19.83 29.13
C ARG A 44 24.46 -18.42 28.57
N THR A 45 25.64 -17.89 28.28
CA THR A 45 25.79 -17.07 27.08
C THR A 45 25.55 -17.98 25.88
N GLN A 46 24.27 -18.28 25.62
CA GLN A 46 23.76 -18.76 24.35
C GLN A 46 23.79 -17.62 23.31
N THR A 47 24.89 -16.88 23.29
CA THR A 47 25.51 -16.42 22.06
C THR A 47 25.85 -17.67 21.25
N TYR A 48 25.79 -17.61 19.91
CA TYR A 48 25.88 -18.74 18.97
C TYR A 48 24.60 -19.61 18.97
N ARG A 49 23.61 -19.37 18.12
CA ARG A 49 23.73 -19.31 16.66
C ARG A 49 22.68 -18.32 16.17
N ILE A 50 23.14 -17.18 15.70
CA ILE A 50 22.50 -16.53 14.55
C ILE A 50 22.59 -17.59 13.45
N GLN A 51 21.62 -18.50 13.36
CA GLN A 51 21.48 -19.41 12.24
C GLN A 51 21.43 -18.50 11.03
N ALA A 52 22.50 -18.60 10.24
CA ALA A 52 22.78 -17.76 9.11
C ALA A 52 21.52 -17.49 8.29
N MET A 53 21.27 -16.20 8.11
CA MET A 53 20.18 -15.63 7.34
C MET A 53 20.08 -16.29 5.95
N ALA A 54 18.98 -17.03 5.73
CA ALA A 54 18.51 -17.55 4.43
C ALA A 54 19.44 -18.53 3.66
N ASN A 55 19.69 -19.72 4.21
CA ASN A 55 20.45 -20.80 3.54
C ASN A 55 19.61 -21.78 2.70
N THR A 56 18.31 -21.57 2.53
CA THR A 56 17.51 -22.43 1.64
C THR A 56 17.73 -22.04 0.17
N SER A 57 17.88 -23.04 -0.69
CA SER A 57 18.06 -22.83 -2.15
C SER A 57 16.93 -21.98 -2.75
N SER A 58 15.72 -22.08 -2.20
CA SER A 58 14.54 -21.27 -2.53
C SER A 58 14.70 -19.79 -2.17
N ALA A 59 15.26 -19.47 -1.00
CA ALA A 59 15.48 -18.09 -0.57
C ALA A 59 16.57 -17.40 -1.42
N LYS A 60 17.68 -18.09 -1.71
CA LYS A 60 18.73 -17.58 -2.62
C LYS A 60 18.16 -17.29 -4.02
N LYS A 61 17.23 -18.14 -4.51
CA LYS A 61 16.52 -17.93 -5.79
C LYS A 61 15.56 -16.73 -5.72
N ALA A 62 14.82 -16.59 -4.63
CA ALA A 62 13.92 -15.46 -4.41
C ALA A 62 14.68 -14.13 -4.39
N ALA A 63 15.82 -14.06 -3.71
CA ALA A 63 16.68 -12.87 -3.66
C ALA A 63 17.13 -12.42 -5.07
N ARG A 64 17.60 -13.35 -5.90
CA ARG A 64 17.97 -13.05 -7.31
C ARG A 64 16.80 -12.53 -8.13
N LYS A 65 15.62 -13.15 -7.95
CA LYS A 65 14.38 -12.75 -8.65
C LYS A 65 13.90 -11.37 -8.21
N ILE A 66 13.99 -11.06 -6.92
CA ILE A 66 13.66 -9.76 -6.35
C ILE A 66 14.60 -8.70 -6.90
N ALA A 67 15.92 -8.90 -6.87
CA ALA A 67 16.90 -7.95 -7.38
C ALA A 67 16.60 -7.54 -8.84
N ARG A 68 16.38 -8.53 -9.72
CA ARG A 68 16.01 -8.30 -11.13
C ARG A 68 14.70 -7.51 -11.27
N ARG A 69 13.65 -7.93 -10.56
CA ARG A 69 12.33 -7.26 -10.62
C ARG A 69 12.38 -5.85 -10.07
N THR A 70 13.12 -5.63 -8.99
CA THR A 70 13.29 -4.31 -8.36
C THR A 70 13.98 -3.34 -9.31
N ALA A 71 15.05 -3.76 -10.01
CA ALA A 71 15.73 -2.91 -10.99
C ALA A 71 14.77 -2.45 -12.12
N ILE A 72 14.04 -3.40 -12.72
CA ILE A 72 13.07 -3.10 -13.80
C ILE A 72 11.93 -2.22 -13.29
N ASN A 73 11.36 -2.56 -12.14
CA ASN A 73 10.24 -1.80 -11.57
C ASN A 73 10.65 -0.41 -11.13
N LYS A 74 11.89 -0.23 -10.63
CA LYS A 74 12.47 1.08 -10.32
C LYS A 74 12.52 1.94 -11.58
N MET A 75 13.11 1.44 -12.67
CA MET A 75 13.17 2.16 -13.94
C MET A 75 11.78 2.59 -14.43
N ARG A 76 10.81 1.66 -14.46
CA ARG A 76 9.47 1.97 -14.96
C ARG A 76 8.71 2.95 -14.05
N ARG A 77 8.84 2.82 -12.72
CA ARG A 77 8.26 3.76 -11.76
C ARG A 77 8.87 5.15 -11.91
N THR A 78 10.17 5.23 -12.17
CA THR A 78 10.86 6.51 -12.44
C THR A 78 10.33 7.16 -13.70
N ARG A 79 10.13 6.42 -14.80
CA ARG A 79 9.53 6.96 -16.04
C ARG A 79 8.17 7.61 -15.81
N VAL A 80 7.29 6.96 -15.05
CA VAL A 80 6.00 7.55 -14.69
C VAL A 80 6.17 8.80 -13.84
N ARG A 81 7.06 8.78 -12.85
CA ARG A 81 7.32 9.95 -12.00
C ARG A 81 7.85 11.13 -12.80
N THR A 82 8.76 10.90 -13.74
CA THR A 82 9.29 11.95 -14.61
C THR A 82 8.23 12.50 -15.56
N ALA A 83 7.36 11.65 -16.11
CA ALA A 83 6.25 12.13 -16.96
C ALA A 83 5.28 13.01 -16.18
N VAL A 84 4.90 12.61 -14.96
CA VAL A 84 4.06 13.43 -14.07
C VAL A 84 4.74 14.75 -13.72
N ARG A 85 6.04 14.70 -13.38
CA ARG A 85 6.79 15.91 -13.02
C ARG A 85 6.85 16.92 -14.17
N LYS A 86 7.05 16.47 -15.41
CA LYS A 86 7.01 17.36 -16.60
C LYS A 86 5.67 18.10 -16.74
N VAL A 87 4.56 17.43 -16.45
CA VAL A 87 3.23 18.06 -16.46
C VAL A 87 3.12 19.07 -15.31
N GLU A 88 3.57 18.70 -14.11
CA GLU A 88 3.56 19.59 -12.94
C GLU A 88 4.44 20.83 -13.12
N ASP A 89 5.61 20.70 -13.77
CA ASP A 89 6.51 21.80 -14.08
C ASP A 89 5.87 22.76 -15.10
N ALA A 90 5.16 22.25 -16.11
CA ALA A 90 4.40 23.07 -17.06
C ALA A 90 3.21 23.78 -16.39
N LEU A 91 2.52 23.09 -15.47
CA LEU A 91 1.45 23.69 -14.66
C LEU A 91 1.97 24.81 -13.75
N ALA A 92 3.18 24.67 -13.21
CA ALA A 92 3.79 25.70 -12.36
C ALA A 92 4.19 26.96 -13.16
N LYS A 93 4.53 26.81 -14.45
CA LYS A 93 4.85 27.91 -15.35
C LYS A 93 3.61 28.65 -15.89
N GLY A 94 2.43 28.03 -15.82
CA GLY A 94 1.18 28.63 -16.30
C GLY A 94 0.91 28.45 -17.81
N ASP A 95 1.70 27.63 -18.50
CA ASP A 95 1.56 27.42 -19.95
C ASP A 95 0.50 26.36 -20.27
N ALA A 96 -0.73 26.79 -20.55
CA ALA A 96 -1.86 25.89 -20.82
C ALA A 96 -1.65 24.95 -22.03
N THR A 97 -1.03 25.45 -23.10
CA THR A 97 -0.75 24.68 -24.33
C THR A 97 0.32 23.62 -24.10
N ALA A 98 1.40 23.98 -23.41
CA ALA A 98 2.48 23.07 -23.04
C ALA A 98 2.00 22.00 -22.05
N ALA A 99 1.15 22.37 -21.09
CA ALA A 99 0.56 21.44 -20.13
C ALA A 99 -0.36 20.41 -20.82
N ALA A 100 -1.17 20.83 -21.80
CA ALA A 100 -2.01 19.92 -22.58
C ALA A 100 -1.20 18.95 -23.44
N ALA A 101 -0.13 19.42 -24.09
CA ALA A 101 0.78 18.58 -24.86
C ALA A 101 1.52 17.57 -23.97
N ALA A 102 2.01 18.01 -22.80
CA ALA A 102 2.67 17.15 -21.83
C ALA A 102 1.72 16.08 -21.27
N LEU A 103 0.45 16.43 -21.04
CA LEU A 103 -0.56 15.49 -20.55
C LEU A 103 -0.87 14.38 -21.56
N LYS A 104 -0.99 14.72 -22.85
CA LYS A 104 -1.17 13.72 -23.93
C LYS A 104 -0.04 12.70 -23.99
N LEU A 105 1.20 13.11 -23.68
CA LEU A 105 2.35 12.21 -23.61
C LEU A 105 2.42 11.43 -22.30
N ALA A 106 1.96 12.01 -21.19
CA ALA A 106 2.01 11.39 -19.87
C ALA A 106 0.96 10.28 -19.67
N GLU A 107 -0.24 10.45 -20.23
CA GLU A 107 -1.34 9.47 -20.15
C GLU A 107 -0.95 8.06 -20.63
N PRO A 108 -0.39 7.85 -21.84
CA PRO A 108 -0.03 6.53 -22.32
C PRO A 108 1.08 5.89 -21.49
N GLU A 109 2.03 6.67 -20.95
CA GLU A 109 3.09 6.18 -20.06
C GLU A 109 2.54 5.69 -18.70
N ILE A 110 1.55 6.40 -18.15
CA ILE A 110 0.85 5.98 -16.94
C ILE A 110 0.06 4.69 -17.19
N MET A 111 -0.69 4.61 -18.30
CA MET A 111 -1.52 3.46 -18.62
C MET A 111 -0.71 2.22 -19.00
N ARG A 112 0.41 2.39 -19.72
CA ARG A 112 1.36 1.30 -20.02
C ARG A 112 1.93 0.66 -18.75
N SER A 113 2.09 1.45 -17.69
CA SER A 113 2.57 0.96 -16.39
C SER A 113 1.55 0.09 -15.64
N VAL A 114 0.26 0.21 -15.96
CA VAL A 114 -0.80 -0.68 -15.45
C VAL A 114 -0.68 -2.06 -16.08
N GLY A 115 -0.54 -2.14 -17.41
CA GLY A 115 -0.36 -3.42 -18.12
C GLY A 115 0.91 -4.19 -17.71
N LYS A 116 1.90 -3.48 -17.17
CA LYS A 116 3.13 -4.09 -16.61
C LYS A 116 3.06 -4.38 -15.11
N GLY A 117 1.90 -4.17 -14.46
CA GLY A 117 1.66 -4.51 -13.06
C GLY A 117 2.36 -3.61 -12.03
N ILE A 118 2.82 -2.41 -12.41
CA ILE A 118 3.53 -1.51 -11.49
C ILE A 118 2.56 -0.59 -10.76
N LEU A 119 1.48 -0.20 -11.43
CA LEU A 119 0.41 0.62 -10.88
C LEU A 119 -0.90 -0.11 -10.98
N HIS A 120 -1.73 -0.01 -9.95
CA HIS A 120 -3.11 -0.45 -10.02
C HIS A 120 -3.93 0.49 -10.92
N ARG A 121 -4.91 -0.04 -11.65
CA ARG A 121 -5.82 0.72 -12.54
C ARG A 121 -6.42 1.96 -11.86
N ASN A 122 -6.89 1.82 -10.62
CA ASN A 122 -7.48 2.94 -9.87
C ASN A 122 -6.42 4.00 -9.53
N THR A 123 -5.17 3.60 -9.27
CA THR A 123 -4.08 4.56 -9.01
C THR A 123 -3.71 5.34 -10.26
N ALA A 124 -3.67 4.67 -11.42
CA ALA A 124 -3.47 5.33 -12.70
C ALA A 124 -4.60 6.31 -13.02
N SER A 125 -5.85 5.86 -12.93
CA SER A 125 -7.04 6.69 -13.16
C SER A 125 -7.08 7.91 -12.23
N ARG A 126 -6.78 7.75 -10.94
CA ARG A 126 -6.68 8.87 -9.99
C ARG A 126 -5.62 9.89 -10.40
N LYS A 127 -4.47 9.45 -10.91
CA LYS A 127 -3.42 10.36 -11.36
C LYS A 127 -3.86 11.15 -12.59
N VAL A 128 -4.40 10.47 -13.59
CA VAL A 128 -4.92 11.12 -14.81
C VAL A 128 -6.01 12.13 -14.46
N SER A 129 -7.00 11.74 -13.66
CA SER A 129 -8.10 12.62 -13.22
C SER A 129 -7.60 13.85 -12.46
N ARG A 130 -6.59 13.72 -11.60
CA ARG A 130 -6.01 14.86 -10.88
C ARG A 130 -5.27 15.82 -11.80
N LEU A 131 -4.49 15.30 -12.76
CA LEU A 131 -3.77 16.13 -13.71
C LEU A 131 -4.72 16.86 -14.67
N THR A 132 -5.74 16.18 -15.19
CA THR A 132 -6.72 16.82 -16.09
C THR A 132 -7.49 17.93 -15.38
N LYS A 133 -7.92 17.73 -14.13
CA LYS A 133 -8.56 18.79 -13.33
C LYS A 133 -7.67 20.01 -13.13
N ARG A 134 -6.36 19.81 -12.89
CA ARG A 134 -5.40 20.91 -12.71
C ARG A 134 -5.14 21.67 -14.01
N VAL A 135 -5.06 20.98 -15.14
CA VAL A 135 -4.92 21.62 -16.46
C VAL A 135 -6.16 22.45 -16.79
N LYS A 136 -7.36 21.91 -16.56
CA LYS A 136 -8.62 22.64 -16.78
C LYS A 136 -8.70 23.94 -15.98
N LYS A 137 -8.32 23.91 -14.70
CA LYS A 137 -8.32 25.11 -13.83
C LYS A 137 -7.45 26.27 -14.35
N ILE A 138 -6.45 26.03 -15.19
CA ILE A 138 -5.62 27.10 -15.78
C ILE A 138 -6.23 27.62 -17.09
N ALA A 139 -7.08 26.81 -17.73
CA ALA A 139 -7.76 27.17 -18.97
C ALA A 139 -9.12 27.85 -18.76
N ASP A 140 -9.71 27.69 -17.56
CA ASP A 140 -10.89 28.43 -17.07
C ASP A 140 -10.48 29.80 -16.50
#